data_AF-A0AAW7DCY0-F1
#
_entry.id   AF-A0AAW7DCY0-F1
#
_cell.length_a   1.000
_cell.length_b   1.000
_cell.length_c   1.000
_cell.angle_alpha   90.00
_cell.angle_beta   90.00
_cell.angle_gamma   90.00
#
_symmetry.space_group_name_H-M   'P 1'
#
loop_
_entity.id
_entity.type
_entity.pdbx_description
1 polymer ?
#
loop_
_entity_poly.entity_id
_entity_poly.type
_entity_poly.pdbx_seq_one_letter_code
_entity_poly.pdbx_strand_id
1 'polypeptide(L)'
;MMKYLIKETVQFKEFTQVALHNVKSEEFDIIEVQPLTNDGYCQALIDKIFEISHSEIADFIKHQLLYAKDKLHWINKFEKLVSVNEFLFEKGRNKTRLMKIYTSTEIIRLSLYKPIEIKDEDKPAPRFINAESEERYFSFTKTSKEVDLIDDYCDKILFLTNEKYEYEQANIHFINPKLKDYAEQCEKKISQLQNTRLIKEELKDNQLEKMIYNKLRFYGNVNQLVDIFYQMSRELFVDGKPFLDGNLNDIAKVIVSNFVDKDGNELSLKTVRTILTPSREDKRPNINKRIDIDKLL
;
A
#
# COMPACT_ATOMS: atom_id res chain seq x y z
N MET A 1 12.86 -41.41 -51.09
CA MET A 1 12.17 -40.56 -52.10
C MET A 1 11.50 -39.44 -51.30
N MET A 2 12.00 -38.20 -51.39
CA MET A 2 11.54 -37.08 -50.53
C MET A 2 10.08 -36.76 -50.84
N LYS A 3 9.18 -37.01 -49.88
CA LYS A 3 7.73 -36.94 -50.09
C LYS A 3 7.16 -35.53 -49.87
N TYR A 4 7.87 -34.68 -49.14
CA TYR A 4 7.43 -33.33 -48.77
C TYR A 4 8.53 -32.30 -49.03
N LEU A 5 8.67 -31.85 -50.27
CA LEU A 5 9.73 -30.91 -50.64
C LEU A 5 9.44 -29.51 -50.06
N ILE A 6 10.35 -29.01 -49.23
CA ILE A 6 10.28 -27.63 -48.71
C ILE A 6 10.59 -26.61 -49.81
N LYS A 7 9.96 -25.44 -49.76
CA LYS A 7 10.25 -24.32 -50.67
C LYS A 7 11.27 -23.35 -50.11
N GLU A 8 11.24 -23.14 -48.80
CA GLU A 8 12.08 -22.16 -48.13
C GLU A 8 12.79 -22.82 -46.95
N THR A 9 14.09 -22.50 -46.80
CA THR A 9 14.91 -22.97 -45.70
C THR A 9 15.13 -21.84 -44.70
N VAL A 10 15.29 -22.22 -43.43
CA VAL A 10 15.54 -21.27 -42.35
C VAL A 10 16.93 -21.56 -41.80
N GLN A 11 17.73 -20.52 -41.56
CA GLN A 11 19.08 -20.69 -41.03
C GLN A 11 19.05 -21.04 -39.54
N PHE A 12 19.49 -22.26 -39.22
CA PHE A 12 19.71 -22.72 -37.84
C PHE A 12 21.17 -22.46 -37.44
N LYS A 13 21.39 -21.98 -36.21
CA LYS A 13 22.75 -21.78 -35.66
C LYS A 13 23.47 -23.08 -35.34
N GLU A 14 22.71 -24.13 -35.07
CA GLU A 14 23.20 -25.46 -34.73
C GLU A 14 22.17 -26.51 -35.17
N PHE A 15 22.66 -27.71 -35.47
CA PHE A 15 21.83 -28.84 -35.87
C PHE A 15 21.72 -29.82 -34.71
N THR A 16 20.51 -30.19 -34.32
CA THR A 16 20.20 -31.12 -33.21
C THR A 16 20.36 -32.60 -33.62
N GLN A 17 21.27 -32.88 -34.54
CA GLN A 17 21.52 -34.23 -35.06
C GLN A 17 22.19 -35.13 -34.03
N VAL A 18 21.92 -36.43 -34.11
CA VAL A 18 22.57 -37.46 -33.30
C VAL A 18 23.46 -38.31 -34.21
N ALA A 19 24.74 -38.43 -33.85
CA ALA A 19 25.67 -39.30 -34.57
C ALA A 19 25.19 -40.76 -34.47
N LEU A 20 25.35 -41.54 -35.54
CA LEU A 20 24.84 -42.92 -35.65
C LEU A 20 25.19 -43.84 -34.47
N HIS A 21 26.30 -43.58 -33.77
CA HIS A 21 26.76 -44.36 -32.62
C HIS A 21 26.16 -43.95 -31.27
N ASN A 22 25.38 -42.85 -31.22
CA ASN A 22 24.76 -42.29 -30.00
C ASN A 22 23.22 -42.34 -30.04
N VAL A 23 22.63 -43.07 -30.99
CA VAL A 23 21.18 -43.28 -31.10
C VAL A 23 20.69 -43.93 -29.80
N LYS A 24 19.88 -43.18 -29.04
CA LYS A 24 19.25 -43.67 -27.80
C LYS A 24 17.76 -43.94 -27.97
N SER A 25 17.13 -43.42 -29.03
CA SER A 25 15.73 -43.67 -29.38
C SER A 25 15.56 -43.52 -30.89
N GLU A 26 15.33 -44.63 -31.60
CA GLU A 26 15.24 -44.67 -33.07
C GLU A 26 14.07 -43.80 -33.64
N GLU A 27 13.11 -43.40 -32.81
CA GLU A 27 11.83 -42.83 -33.28
C GLU A 27 11.89 -41.32 -33.57
N PHE A 28 12.73 -40.54 -32.87
CA PHE A 28 12.74 -39.07 -32.97
C PHE A 28 14.07 -38.45 -33.43
N ASP A 29 15.12 -39.26 -33.62
CA ASP A 29 16.43 -38.78 -34.03
C ASP A 29 16.44 -38.30 -35.49
N ILE A 30 17.17 -37.20 -35.74
CA ILE A 30 17.54 -36.76 -37.10
C ILE A 30 18.92 -37.36 -37.39
N ILE A 31 18.94 -38.46 -38.16
CA ILE A 31 20.13 -39.27 -38.43
C ILE A 31 20.95 -38.64 -39.58
N GLU A 32 22.28 -38.70 -39.47
CA GLU A 32 23.26 -38.16 -40.42
C GLU A 32 22.90 -38.41 -41.89
N VAL A 33 22.77 -37.34 -42.66
CA VAL A 33 22.89 -37.35 -44.12
C VAL A 33 24.05 -36.45 -44.48
N GLN A 34 25.22 -37.03 -44.78
CA GLN A 34 26.38 -36.24 -45.20
C GLN A 34 26.31 -35.86 -46.69
N PRO A 35 26.76 -34.64 -47.06
CA PRO A 35 27.09 -33.51 -46.19
C PRO A 35 25.81 -32.75 -45.76
N LEU A 36 25.65 -32.55 -44.45
CA LEU A 36 24.46 -31.89 -43.88
C LEU A 36 24.54 -30.38 -44.12
N THR A 37 23.97 -29.93 -45.23
CA THR A 37 23.69 -28.51 -45.47
C THR A 37 22.52 -28.07 -44.59
N ASN A 38 22.41 -26.77 -44.32
CA ASN A 38 21.25 -26.20 -43.63
C ASN A 38 19.93 -26.61 -44.32
N ASP A 39 19.96 -26.73 -45.64
CA ASP A 39 18.82 -27.14 -46.45
C ASP A 39 18.45 -28.62 -46.22
N GLY A 40 19.46 -29.51 -46.18
CA GLY A 40 19.26 -30.91 -45.84
C GLY A 40 18.71 -31.11 -44.43
N TYR A 41 19.17 -30.30 -43.46
CA TYR A 41 18.66 -30.32 -42.10
C TYR A 41 17.19 -29.84 -42.02
N CYS A 42 16.85 -28.74 -42.69
CA CYS A 42 15.47 -28.25 -42.77
C CYS A 42 14.53 -29.30 -43.39
N GLN A 43 14.99 -29.95 -44.46
CA GLN A 43 14.22 -31.00 -45.15
C GLN A 43 14.01 -32.21 -44.23
N ALA A 44 15.05 -32.66 -43.53
CA ALA A 44 14.96 -33.78 -42.58
C ALA A 44 13.98 -33.50 -41.43
N LEU A 45 13.97 -32.28 -40.89
CA LEU A 45 13.01 -31.89 -39.85
C LEU A 45 11.57 -31.98 -40.34
N ILE A 46 11.28 -31.46 -41.54
CA ILE A 46 9.93 -31.51 -42.12
C ILE A 46 9.52 -32.94 -42.46
N ASP A 47 10.39 -33.72 -43.08
CA ASP A 47 10.11 -35.13 -43.39
C ASP A 47 9.78 -35.91 -42.11
N LYS A 48 10.54 -35.68 -41.03
CA LYS A 48 10.31 -36.34 -39.74
C LYS A 48 8.97 -35.95 -39.12
N ILE A 49 8.58 -34.67 -39.19
CA ILE A 49 7.25 -34.20 -38.75
C ILE A 49 6.11 -34.94 -39.45
N PHE A 50 6.26 -35.25 -40.74
CA PHE A 50 5.24 -35.98 -41.50
C PHE A 50 5.31 -37.49 -41.34
N GLU A 51 6.44 -38.04 -40.90
CA GLU A 51 6.62 -39.45 -40.59
C GLU A 51 5.95 -39.84 -39.27
N ILE A 52 6.13 -39.03 -38.21
CA ILE A 52 5.61 -39.32 -36.88
C ILE A 52 4.07 -39.19 -36.79
N SER A 53 3.46 -39.83 -35.81
CA SER A 53 2.03 -39.70 -35.54
C SER A 53 1.68 -38.31 -34.96
N HIS A 54 0.39 -37.97 -34.95
CA HIS A 54 -0.08 -36.67 -34.46
C HIS A 54 0.16 -36.47 -32.95
N SER A 55 0.07 -37.55 -32.17
CA SER A 55 0.31 -37.54 -30.71
C SER A 55 1.78 -37.27 -30.36
N GLU A 56 2.70 -37.73 -31.20
CA GLU A 56 4.15 -37.70 -30.95
C GLU A 56 4.81 -36.36 -31.25
N ILE A 57 4.10 -35.41 -31.88
CA ILE A 57 4.65 -34.11 -32.30
C ILE A 57 5.27 -33.35 -31.13
N ALA A 58 4.62 -33.35 -29.97
CA ALA A 58 5.13 -32.65 -28.79
C ALA A 58 6.42 -33.29 -28.26
N ASP A 59 6.48 -34.62 -28.27
CA ASP A 59 7.62 -35.37 -27.75
C ASP A 59 8.82 -35.32 -28.69
N PHE A 60 8.57 -35.33 -30.01
CA PHE A 60 9.59 -35.04 -31.01
C PHE A 60 10.25 -33.67 -30.78
N ILE A 61 9.46 -32.61 -30.58
CA ILE A 61 10.00 -31.26 -30.33
C ILE A 61 10.83 -31.25 -29.04
N LYS A 62 10.32 -31.84 -27.95
CA LYS A 62 11.08 -31.94 -26.67
C LYS A 62 12.39 -32.70 -26.84
N HIS A 63 12.38 -33.78 -27.62
CA HIS A 63 13.55 -34.60 -27.90
C HIS A 63 14.63 -33.78 -28.62
N GLN A 64 14.28 -33.05 -29.67
CA GLN A 64 15.24 -32.18 -30.38
C GLN A 64 15.85 -31.12 -29.45
N LEU A 65 15.08 -30.61 -28.49
CA LEU A 65 15.55 -29.63 -27.51
C LEU A 65 16.48 -30.18 -26.44
N LEU A 66 16.61 -31.52 -26.30
CA LEU A 66 17.66 -32.11 -25.45
C LEU A 66 19.05 -31.85 -26.03
N TYR A 67 19.16 -31.73 -27.35
CA TYR A 67 20.42 -31.56 -28.07
C TYR A 67 20.72 -30.10 -28.45
N ALA A 68 19.72 -29.22 -28.43
CA ALA A 68 19.89 -27.79 -28.68
C ALA A 68 20.58 -27.10 -27.47
N LYS A 69 21.67 -26.38 -27.73
CA LYS A 69 22.31 -25.50 -26.74
C LYS A 69 21.45 -24.26 -26.49
N ASP A 70 20.91 -23.66 -27.54
CA ASP A 70 19.97 -22.53 -27.47
C ASP A 70 18.56 -22.98 -27.84
N LYS A 71 17.87 -23.52 -26.84
CA LYS A 71 16.53 -24.13 -26.99
C LYS A 71 15.50 -23.14 -27.53
N LEU A 72 15.47 -21.90 -27.02
CA LEU A 72 14.50 -20.88 -27.47
C LEU A 72 14.76 -20.46 -28.91
N HIS A 73 16.02 -20.26 -29.29
CA HIS A 73 16.36 -19.94 -30.67
C HIS A 73 15.97 -21.08 -31.61
N TRP A 74 16.25 -22.33 -31.23
CA TRP A 74 15.88 -23.49 -32.02
C TRP A 74 14.36 -23.59 -32.24
N ILE A 75 13.54 -23.46 -31.18
CA ILE A 75 12.07 -23.47 -31.31
C ILE A 75 11.59 -22.39 -32.26
N ASN A 76 12.10 -21.16 -32.14
CA ASN A 76 11.68 -20.05 -33.00
C ASN A 76 12.04 -20.29 -34.46
N LYS A 77 13.19 -20.92 -34.73
CA LYS A 77 13.61 -21.29 -36.09
C LYS A 77 12.77 -22.44 -36.65
N PHE A 78 12.42 -23.41 -35.81
CA PHE A 78 11.54 -24.51 -36.17
C PHE A 78 10.12 -24.01 -36.53
N GLU A 79 9.52 -23.16 -35.68
CA GLU A 79 8.23 -22.53 -35.99
C GLU A 79 8.30 -21.74 -37.30
N LYS A 80 9.36 -20.95 -37.49
CA LYS A 80 9.56 -20.19 -38.71
C LYS A 80 9.64 -21.11 -39.93
N LEU A 81 10.38 -22.22 -39.85
CA LEU A 81 10.51 -23.20 -40.93
C LEU A 81 9.15 -23.79 -41.31
N VAL A 82 8.32 -24.10 -40.32
CA VAL A 82 6.95 -24.59 -40.54
C VAL A 82 6.09 -23.52 -41.20
N SER A 83 6.16 -22.26 -40.73
CA SER A 83 5.36 -21.15 -41.28
C SER A 83 5.69 -20.83 -42.74
N VAL A 84 6.96 -20.84 -43.13
CA VAL A 84 7.37 -20.57 -44.53
C VAL A 84 7.06 -21.75 -45.46
N ASN A 85 6.78 -22.93 -44.89
CA ASN A 85 6.38 -24.12 -45.62
C ASN A 85 4.93 -24.54 -45.31
N GLU A 86 4.09 -23.61 -44.87
CA GLU A 86 2.71 -23.87 -44.45
C GLU A 86 1.86 -24.54 -45.55
N PHE A 87 2.18 -24.26 -46.82
CA PHE A 87 1.52 -24.87 -47.99
C PHE A 87 1.53 -26.41 -47.97
N LEU A 88 2.49 -27.05 -47.28
CA LEU A 88 2.54 -28.51 -47.12
C LEU A 88 1.39 -29.05 -46.23
N PHE A 89 0.78 -28.18 -45.43
CA PHE A 89 -0.23 -28.53 -44.43
C PHE A 89 -1.66 -28.17 -44.85
N GLU A 90 -1.86 -27.53 -46.00
CA GLU A 90 -3.17 -27.05 -46.45
C GLU A 90 -4.17 -28.16 -46.80
N LYS A 91 -3.70 -29.39 -47.03
CA LYS A 91 -4.55 -30.50 -47.50
C LYS A 91 -5.02 -31.42 -46.37
N GLY A 92 -6.31 -31.72 -46.37
CA GLY A 92 -6.92 -32.77 -45.55
C GLY A 92 -6.66 -32.63 -44.05
N ARG A 93 -6.23 -33.72 -43.40
CA ARG A 93 -5.93 -33.78 -41.96
C ARG A 93 -4.60 -33.10 -41.57
N ASN A 94 -3.86 -32.51 -42.52
CA ASN A 94 -2.60 -31.83 -42.20
C ASN A 94 -2.81 -30.46 -41.53
N LYS A 95 -3.98 -29.84 -41.67
CA LYS A 95 -4.31 -28.59 -40.96
C LYS A 95 -4.33 -28.77 -39.44
N THR A 96 -4.87 -29.89 -38.94
CA THR A 96 -4.88 -30.19 -37.51
C THR A 96 -3.48 -30.58 -37.00
N ARG A 97 -2.62 -31.11 -37.89
CA ARG A 97 -1.19 -31.32 -37.62
C ARG A 97 -0.45 -29.99 -37.47
N LEU A 98 -0.67 -29.02 -38.37
CA LEU A 98 -0.12 -27.67 -38.25
C LEU A 98 -0.55 -26.98 -36.95
N MET A 99 -1.84 -27.01 -36.63
CA MET A 99 -2.36 -26.45 -35.38
C MET A 99 -1.70 -27.10 -34.16
N LYS A 100 -1.49 -28.41 -34.19
CA LYS A 100 -0.80 -29.14 -33.12
C LYS A 100 0.67 -28.72 -33.01
N ILE A 101 1.37 -28.54 -34.12
CA ILE A 101 2.75 -28.06 -34.13
C ILE A 101 2.83 -26.69 -33.47
N TYR A 102 2.01 -25.70 -33.88
CA TYR A 102 2.02 -24.37 -33.28
C TYR A 102 1.65 -24.40 -31.79
N THR A 103 0.61 -25.15 -31.43
CA THR A 103 0.18 -25.26 -30.03
C THR A 103 1.25 -25.92 -29.16
N SER A 104 1.86 -27.02 -29.64
CA SER A 104 2.95 -27.69 -28.93
C SER A 104 4.20 -26.83 -28.83
N THR A 105 4.55 -26.10 -29.90
CA THR A 105 5.66 -25.16 -29.92
C THR A 105 5.45 -24.06 -28.88
N GLU A 106 4.26 -23.48 -28.80
CA GLU A 106 3.94 -22.43 -27.83
C GLU A 106 3.94 -22.96 -26.39
N ILE A 107 3.29 -24.11 -26.13
CA ILE A 107 3.29 -24.73 -24.79
C ILE A 107 4.72 -25.05 -24.33
N ILE A 108 5.56 -25.61 -25.23
CA ILE A 108 6.95 -25.94 -24.89
C ILE A 108 7.75 -24.65 -24.69
N ARG A 109 7.56 -23.63 -25.53
CA ARG A 109 8.17 -22.30 -25.37
C ARG A 109 7.81 -21.70 -24.00
N LEU A 110 6.55 -21.75 -23.60
CA LEU A 110 6.08 -21.31 -22.28
C LEU A 110 6.72 -22.10 -21.13
N SER A 111 7.03 -23.39 -21.33
CA SER A 111 7.77 -24.20 -20.35
C SER A 111 9.29 -23.95 -20.31
N LEU A 112 9.85 -23.43 -21.41
CA LEU A 112 11.26 -23.05 -21.52
C LEU A 112 11.53 -21.66 -20.99
N TYR A 113 10.57 -20.75 -21.16
CA TYR A 113 10.47 -19.64 -20.25
C TYR A 113 10.36 -20.27 -18.87
N LYS A 114 11.32 -19.97 -17.97
CA LYS A 114 10.98 -20.05 -16.55
C LYS A 114 9.62 -19.37 -16.43
N PRO A 115 8.66 -19.88 -15.63
CA PRO A 115 7.46 -19.12 -15.38
C PRO A 115 7.93 -17.70 -15.16
N ILE A 116 7.23 -16.75 -15.75
CA ILE A 116 7.26 -15.42 -15.18
C ILE A 116 6.69 -15.66 -13.77
N GLU A 117 7.53 -16.15 -12.83
CA GLU A 117 7.75 -15.43 -11.62
C GLU A 117 7.88 -14.02 -12.15
N ILE A 118 6.75 -13.32 -12.09
CA ILE A 118 6.79 -11.94 -11.71
C ILE A 118 7.68 -12.05 -10.47
N LYS A 119 8.99 -11.81 -10.66
CA LYS A 119 9.80 -11.33 -9.58
C LYS A 119 9.10 -10.04 -9.27
N ASP A 120 8.10 -10.17 -8.43
CA ASP A 120 7.64 -9.13 -7.56
C ASP A 120 8.95 -8.79 -6.86
N GLU A 121 9.65 -7.79 -7.37
CA GLU A 121 10.84 -7.26 -6.71
C GLU A 121 10.45 -6.84 -5.26
N ASP A 122 9.13 -6.76 -4.99
CA ASP A 122 8.45 -6.58 -3.72
C ASP A 122 7.92 -7.85 -3.01
N LYS A 123 8.10 -9.09 -3.49
CA LYS A 123 7.69 -10.27 -2.69
C LYS A 123 8.57 -10.33 -1.45
N PRO A 124 8.00 -10.19 -0.23
CA PRO A 124 8.78 -10.16 0.99
C PRO A 124 9.52 -11.49 1.16
N ALA A 125 10.71 -11.45 1.78
CA ALA A 125 11.40 -12.67 2.17
C ALA A 125 10.43 -13.59 2.97
N PRO A 126 10.46 -14.92 2.79
CA PRO A 126 9.46 -15.83 3.38
C PRO A 126 9.24 -15.66 4.89
N ARG A 127 10.26 -15.21 5.61
CA ARG A 127 10.17 -14.85 7.04
C ARG A 127 9.18 -13.74 7.38
N PHE A 128 8.71 -12.98 6.39
CA PHE A 128 7.74 -11.90 6.53
C PHE A 128 6.36 -12.25 5.94
N ILE A 129 6.20 -13.46 5.39
CA ILE A 129 4.92 -13.94 4.86
C ILE A 129 4.20 -14.67 5.99
N ASN A 130 3.01 -14.17 6.35
CA ASN A 130 2.15 -14.72 7.39
C ASN A 130 1.45 -15.98 6.89
N ALA A 131 0.95 -15.97 5.66
CA ALA A 131 0.27 -17.09 5.04
C ALA A 131 0.35 -17.04 3.51
N GLU A 132 0.15 -18.19 2.87
CA GLU A 132 0.02 -18.31 1.41
C GLU A 132 -1.26 -19.08 1.05
N SER A 133 -1.97 -18.57 0.05
CA SER A 133 -3.03 -19.27 -0.68
C SER A 133 -2.53 -19.64 -2.07
N GLU A 134 -3.36 -20.34 -2.85
CA GLU A 134 -3.03 -20.66 -4.25
C GLU A 134 -2.92 -19.41 -5.13
N GLU A 135 -3.65 -18.35 -4.77
CA GLU A 135 -3.79 -17.14 -5.58
C GLU A 135 -2.85 -16.00 -5.14
N ARG A 136 -2.54 -15.89 -3.83
CA ARG A 136 -1.69 -14.81 -3.30
C ARG A 136 -0.99 -15.18 -1.99
N TYR A 137 -0.13 -14.29 -1.53
CA TYR A 137 0.44 -14.32 -0.19
C TYR A 137 -0.12 -13.19 0.68
N PHE A 138 -0.07 -13.40 1.99
CA PHE A 138 -0.48 -12.43 2.99
C PHE A 138 0.74 -12.08 3.86
N SER A 139 1.15 -10.81 3.84
CA SER A 139 2.30 -10.31 4.60
C SER A 139 1.92 -9.03 5.32
N PHE A 140 1.68 -9.11 6.63
CA PHE A 140 1.29 -7.94 7.41
C PHE A 140 2.38 -6.86 7.43
N THR A 141 3.65 -7.27 7.26
CA THR A 141 4.77 -6.33 7.13
C THR A 141 4.63 -5.46 5.88
N LYS A 142 4.17 -6.03 4.76
CA LYS A 142 3.89 -5.28 3.53
C LYS A 142 2.62 -4.43 3.69
N THR A 143 1.53 -5.04 4.14
CA THR A 143 0.24 -4.39 4.40
C THR A 143 0.38 -3.17 5.31
N SER A 144 1.16 -3.26 6.39
CA SER A 144 1.38 -2.12 7.29
C SER A 144 2.11 -0.96 6.62
N LYS A 145 3.06 -1.22 5.70
CA LYS A 145 3.75 -0.15 4.97
C LYS A 145 2.80 0.56 4.01
N GLU A 146 1.94 -0.19 3.34
CA GLU A 146 0.93 0.37 2.43
C GLU A 146 -0.08 1.23 3.20
N VAL A 147 -0.54 0.78 4.37
CA VAL A 147 -1.40 1.57 5.26
C VAL A 147 -0.75 2.88 5.70
N ASP A 148 0.57 2.87 5.92
CA ASP A 148 1.29 4.07 6.33
C ASP A 148 1.45 5.08 5.17
N LEU A 149 1.31 4.64 3.91
CA LEU A 149 1.31 5.50 2.70
C LEU A 149 -0.07 6.09 2.36
N ILE A 150 -1.16 5.49 2.83
CA ILE A 150 -2.52 6.04 2.67
C ILE A 150 -2.65 7.27 3.56
N ASP A 151 -3.20 8.38 3.06
CA ASP A 151 -3.38 9.59 3.88
C ASP A 151 -4.69 9.56 4.68
N ASP A 152 -5.80 9.24 4.01
CA ASP A 152 -7.12 9.30 4.63
C ASP A 152 -7.35 8.17 5.66
N TYR A 153 -7.97 8.52 6.78
CA TYR A 153 -8.23 7.58 7.86
C TYR A 153 -9.26 6.52 7.46
N CYS A 154 -10.34 6.90 6.78
CA CYS A 154 -11.39 5.97 6.39
C CYS A 154 -10.84 4.98 5.37
N ASP A 155 -10.02 5.44 4.42
CA ASP A 155 -9.34 4.60 3.45
C ASP A 155 -8.40 3.58 4.12
N LYS A 156 -7.63 3.98 5.16
CA LYS A 156 -6.80 3.04 5.94
C LYS A 156 -7.64 1.94 6.59
N ILE A 157 -8.78 2.29 7.18
CA ILE A 157 -9.68 1.33 7.85
C ILE A 157 -10.30 0.39 6.81
N LEU A 158 -10.78 0.94 5.68
CA LEU A 158 -11.38 0.16 4.60
C LEU A 158 -10.36 -0.82 4.01
N PHE A 159 -9.14 -0.37 3.74
CA PHE A 159 -8.07 -1.20 3.21
C PHE A 159 -7.75 -2.38 4.13
N LEU A 160 -7.52 -2.13 5.43
CA LEU A 160 -7.23 -3.19 6.41
C LEU A 160 -8.41 -4.16 6.58
N THR A 161 -9.65 -3.65 6.51
CA THR A 161 -10.86 -4.46 6.61
C THR A 161 -10.98 -5.39 5.42
N ASN A 162 -10.75 -4.88 4.20
CA ASN A 162 -10.76 -5.69 2.99
C ASN A 162 -9.66 -6.75 3.02
N GLU A 163 -8.43 -6.38 3.36
CA GLU A 163 -7.32 -7.34 3.45
C GLU A 163 -7.57 -8.45 4.47
N LYS A 164 -8.20 -8.13 5.60
CA LYS A 164 -8.65 -9.13 6.59
C LYS A 164 -9.67 -10.09 5.98
N TYR A 165 -10.71 -9.57 5.32
CA TYR A 165 -11.76 -10.42 4.71
C TYR A 165 -11.21 -11.30 3.60
N GLU A 166 -10.35 -10.75 2.73
CA GLU A 166 -9.66 -11.50 1.68
C GLU A 166 -8.87 -12.68 2.27
N TYR A 167 -8.16 -12.46 3.38
CA TYR A 167 -7.46 -13.53 4.09
C TYR A 167 -8.40 -14.58 4.70
N GLU A 168 -9.48 -14.15 5.36
CA GLU A 168 -10.44 -15.06 6.01
C GLU A 168 -11.23 -15.91 5.01
N GLN A 169 -11.44 -15.42 3.78
CA GLN A 169 -12.13 -16.14 2.71
C GLN A 169 -11.18 -16.97 1.82
N ALA A 170 -9.87 -16.74 1.91
CA ALA A 170 -8.90 -17.44 1.07
C ALA A 170 -8.72 -18.90 1.48
N ASN A 171 -8.48 -19.76 0.48
CA ASN A 171 -8.06 -21.14 0.71
C ASN A 171 -6.56 -21.19 1.06
N ILE A 172 -6.25 -21.02 2.35
CA ILE A 172 -4.88 -21.00 2.86
C ILE A 172 -4.27 -22.41 2.89
N HIS A 173 -3.19 -22.64 2.14
CA HIS A 173 -2.44 -23.91 2.16
C HIS A 173 -1.20 -23.86 3.05
N PHE A 174 -0.74 -22.66 3.42
CA PHE A 174 0.41 -22.46 4.30
C PHE A 174 0.21 -21.31 5.28
N ILE A 175 0.53 -21.54 6.56
CA ILE A 175 0.59 -20.52 7.62
C ILE A 175 1.96 -20.58 8.26
N ASN A 176 2.59 -19.42 8.44
CA ASN A 176 3.89 -19.30 9.08
C ASN A 176 3.77 -19.28 10.62
N PRO A 177 4.21 -20.33 11.34
CA PRO A 177 4.01 -20.45 12.78
C PRO A 177 4.87 -19.48 13.60
N LYS A 178 5.88 -18.84 12.99
CA LYS A 178 6.77 -17.88 13.67
C LYS A 178 6.20 -16.47 13.70
N LEU A 179 5.16 -16.21 12.92
CA LEU A 179 4.49 -14.92 12.84
C LEU A 179 3.12 -15.01 13.51
N LYS A 180 2.61 -13.85 13.91
CA LYS A 180 1.22 -13.74 14.37
C LYS A 180 0.27 -13.97 13.20
N ASP A 181 -0.95 -14.35 13.51
CA ASP A 181 -2.01 -14.49 12.52
C ASP A 181 -2.23 -13.17 11.75
N TYR A 182 -2.52 -13.28 10.46
CA TYR A 182 -2.65 -12.12 9.58
C TYR A 182 -3.90 -11.28 9.89
N ALA A 183 -5.06 -11.93 10.04
CA ALA A 183 -6.31 -11.25 10.39
C ALA A 183 -6.21 -10.58 11.76
N GLU A 184 -5.62 -11.26 12.75
CA GLU A 184 -5.42 -10.72 14.10
C GLU A 184 -4.57 -9.44 14.07
N GLN A 185 -3.55 -9.38 13.21
CA GLN A 185 -2.72 -8.19 13.06
C GLN A 185 -3.46 -7.04 12.36
N CYS A 186 -4.26 -7.34 11.34
CA CYS A 186 -5.12 -6.33 10.70
C CYS A 186 -6.09 -5.72 11.72
N GLU A 187 -6.77 -6.55 12.51
CA GLU A 187 -7.69 -6.12 13.56
C GLU A 187 -6.99 -5.23 14.62
N LYS A 188 -5.79 -5.63 15.05
CA LYS A 188 -5.00 -4.84 16.00
C LYS A 188 -4.60 -3.48 15.45
N LYS A 189 -4.24 -3.39 14.17
CA LYS A 189 -3.90 -2.10 13.53
C LYS A 189 -5.14 -1.22 13.37
N ILE A 190 -6.30 -1.78 13.01
CA ILE A 190 -7.59 -1.08 12.98
C ILE A 190 -7.89 -0.48 14.36
N SER A 191 -7.81 -1.31 15.42
CA SER A 191 -8.04 -0.88 16.80
C SER A 191 -7.06 0.23 17.22
N GLN A 192 -5.79 0.11 16.85
CA GLN A 192 -4.77 1.13 17.12
C GLN A 192 -5.09 2.46 16.41
N LEU A 193 -5.49 2.43 15.14
CA LEU A 193 -5.84 3.62 14.37
C LEU A 193 -7.07 4.33 14.97
N GLN A 194 -8.10 3.56 15.33
CA GLN A 194 -9.31 4.07 16.00
C GLN A 194 -8.97 4.74 17.33
N ASN A 195 -8.21 4.05 18.20
CA ASN A 195 -7.79 4.61 19.48
C ASN A 195 -6.94 5.87 19.33
N THR A 196 -6.01 5.88 18.36
CA THR A 196 -5.18 7.05 18.08
C THR A 196 -6.01 8.25 17.63
N ARG A 197 -7.08 8.01 16.86
CA ARG A 197 -8.00 9.06 16.42
C ARG A 197 -8.77 9.63 17.61
N LEU A 198 -9.35 8.78 18.45
CA LEU A 198 -10.06 9.20 19.67
C LEU A 198 -9.16 10.05 20.57
N ILE A 199 -7.94 9.57 20.85
CA ILE A 199 -6.96 10.32 21.66
C ILE A 199 -6.61 11.66 20.99
N LYS A 200 -6.46 11.72 19.66
CA LYS A 200 -6.20 12.99 18.96
C LYS A 200 -7.37 13.96 19.06
N GLU A 201 -8.61 13.48 19.02
CA GLU A 201 -9.81 14.29 19.22
C GLU A 201 -9.87 14.81 20.67
N GLU A 202 -9.68 13.95 21.66
CA GLU A 202 -9.59 14.34 23.09
C GLU A 202 -8.46 15.35 23.37
N LEU A 203 -7.30 15.18 22.72
CA LEU A 203 -6.18 16.12 22.85
C LEU A 203 -6.47 17.46 22.16
N LYS A 204 -7.20 17.48 21.05
CA LYS A 204 -7.65 18.73 20.41
C LYS A 204 -8.62 19.48 21.31
N ASP A 205 -9.54 18.78 21.97
CA ASP A 205 -10.48 19.38 22.91
C ASP A 205 -9.74 19.94 24.14
N ASN A 206 -8.75 19.22 24.67
CA ASN A 206 -7.85 19.73 25.73
C ASN A 206 -6.97 20.91 25.28
N GLN A 207 -6.63 21.02 23.98
CA GLN A 207 -5.89 22.16 23.43
C GLN A 207 -6.78 23.38 23.19
N LEU A 208 -8.06 23.19 22.86
CA LEU A 208 -9.05 24.27 22.76
C LEU A 208 -9.37 24.89 24.12
N GLU A 209 -9.35 24.11 25.21
CA GLU A 209 -9.37 24.64 26.58
C GLU A 209 -8.13 25.48 26.94
N LYS A 210 -7.08 25.42 26.11
CA LYS A 210 -5.85 26.19 26.21
C LYS A 210 -5.76 27.22 25.09
N MET A 211 -6.85 27.96 24.82
CA MET A 211 -6.72 29.21 24.06
C MET A 211 -5.81 30.17 24.85
N ILE A 212 -4.55 30.22 24.44
CA ILE A 212 -3.53 31.15 24.95
C ILE A 212 -3.86 32.52 24.39
N TYR A 213 -4.88 33.17 24.95
CA TYR A 213 -5.02 34.61 24.80
C TYR A 213 -3.98 35.28 25.70
N ASN A 214 -3.30 36.28 25.17
CA ASN A 214 -2.48 37.14 26.02
C ASN A 214 -3.39 37.85 27.03
N LYS A 215 -2.95 37.92 28.29
CA LYS A 215 -3.64 38.72 29.30
C LYS A 215 -3.82 40.15 28.81
N LEU A 216 -4.98 40.72 29.09
CA LEU A 216 -5.32 42.08 28.72
C LEU A 216 -4.54 43.06 29.59
N ARG A 217 -3.84 43.99 28.96
CA ARG A 217 -3.16 45.08 29.65
C ARG A 217 -4.17 46.16 30.02
N PHE A 218 -4.30 46.46 31.30
CA PHE A 218 -5.11 47.57 31.78
C PHE A 218 -4.23 48.78 32.09
N TYR A 219 -4.38 49.87 31.33
CA TYR A 219 -3.54 51.07 31.48
C TYR A 219 -3.90 51.96 32.69
N GLY A 220 -5.03 51.70 33.35
CA GLY A 220 -5.38 52.34 34.62
C GLY A 220 -4.66 51.70 35.82
N ASN A 221 -4.94 52.20 37.02
CA ASN A 221 -4.42 51.60 38.24
C ASN A 221 -5.13 50.28 38.54
N VAL A 222 -4.40 49.31 39.12
CA VAL A 222 -4.95 47.99 39.48
C VAL A 222 -6.18 48.11 40.39
N ASN A 223 -6.20 49.07 41.32
CA ASN A 223 -7.37 49.29 42.18
C ASN A 223 -8.61 49.79 41.42
N GLN A 224 -8.44 50.51 40.30
CA GLN A 224 -9.56 50.92 39.44
C GLN A 224 -10.13 49.72 38.68
N LEU A 225 -9.26 48.87 38.12
CA LEU A 225 -9.69 47.61 37.47
C LEU A 225 -10.49 46.75 38.44
N VAL A 226 -9.96 46.50 39.63
CA VAL A 226 -10.60 45.62 40.61
C VAL A 226 -11.90 46.23 41.15
N ASP A 227 -11.96 47.55 41.32
CA ASP A 227 -13.18 48.24 41.74
C ASP A 227 -14.30 48.15 40.70
N ILE A 228 -14.00 48.01 39.41
CA ILE A 228 -15.03 47.78 38.39
C ILE A 228 -15.79 46.48 38.66
N PHE A 229 -15.06 45.39 38.90
CA PHE A 229 -15.66 44.09 39.25
C PHE A 229 -16.36 44.13 40.61
N TYR A 230 -15.88 44.94 41.55
CA TYR A 230 -16.56 45.16 42.82
C TYR A 230 -17.93 45.84 42.63
N GLN A 231 -17.97 46.94 41.87
CA GLN A 231 -19.20 47.65 41.55
C GLN A 231 -20.22 46.71 40.89
N MET A 232 -19.82 45.97 39.85
CA MET A 232 -20.70 45.04 39.15
C MET A 232 -21.21 43.88 40.03
N SER A 233 -20.45 43.47 41.04
CA SER A 233 -20.82 42.33 41.89
C SER A 233 -21.57 42.71 43.17
N ARG A 234 -21.54 43.98 43.59
CA ARG A 234 -22.05 44.42 44.89
C ARG A 234 -22.84 45.71 44.90
N GLU A 235 -22.60 46.62 43.96
CA GLU A 235 -23.20 47.96 43.96
C GLU A 235 -24.22 48.14 42.82
N LEU A 236 -24.00 47.48 41.69
CA LEU A 236 -24.85 47.57 40.50
C LEU A 236 -25.76 46.36 40.39
N PHE A 237 -27.04 46.60 40.11
CA PHE A 237 -28.07 45.57 40.06
C PHE A 237 -28.95 45.69 38.80
N VAL A 238 -29.33 44.55 38.23
CA VAL A 238 -30.37 44.41 37.20
C VAL A 238 -31.44 43.47 37.74
N ASP A 239 -32.70 43.91 37.72
CA ASP A 239 -33.85 43.14 38.21
C ASP A 239 -33.65 42.57 39.63
N GLY A 240 -32.99 43.35 40.49
CA GLY A 240 -32.70 42.97 41.89
C GLY A 240 -31.55 41.99 42.09
N LYS A 241 -30.80 41.64 41.03
CA LYS A 241 -29.60 40.79 41.09
C LYS A 241 -28.36 41.58 40.69
N PRO A 242 -27.18 41.31 41.28
CA PRO A 242 -25.96 41.98 40.86
C PRO A 242 -25.65 41.70 39.39
N PHE A 243 -25.03 42.65 38.69
CA PHE A 243 -24.60 42.46 37.29
C PHE A 243 -23.63 41.27 37.14
N LEU A 244 -22.80 41.04 38.16
CA LEU A 244 -21.87 39.91 38.21
C LEU A 244 -22.06 39.14 39.51
N ASP A 245 -22.76 38.01 39.44
CA ASP A 245 -22.94 37.11 40.57
C ASP A 245 -21.78 36.11 40.67
N GLY A 246 -21.20 35.97 41.86
CA GLY A 246 -20.05 35.11 42.09
C GLY A 246 -19.39 35.36 43.43
N ASN A 247 -18.70 34.34 43.96
CA ASN A 247 -17.92 34.55 45.18
C ASN A 247 -16.66 35.38 44.89
N LEU A 248 -16.20 36.11 45.90
CA LEU A 248 -15.08 37.04 45.80
C LEU A 248 -13.78 36.36 45.32
N ASN A 249 -13.56 35.11 45.73
CA ASN A 249 -12.34 34.38 45.39
C ASN A 249 -12.30 34.02 43.90
N ASP A 250 -13.43 33.67 43.32
CA ASP A 250 -13.52 33.32 41.90
C ASP A 250 -13.45 34.57 41.02
N ILE A 251 -14.09 35.67 41.42
CA ILE A 251 -13.91 36.98 40.77
C ILE A 251 -12.42 37.38 40.79
N ALA A 252 -11.75 37.21 41.93
CA ALA A 252 -10.32 37.53 42.04
C ALA A 252 -9.44 36.68 41.10
N LYS A 253 -9.75 35.39 40.95
CA LYS A 253 -9.04 34.51 40.01
C LYS A 253 -9.27 34.93 38.57
N VAL A 254 -10.51 35.29 38.19
CA VAL A 254 -10.82 35.77 36.83
C VAL A 254 -9.97 37.00 36.50
N ILE A 255 -9.87 37.96 37.41
CA ILE A 255 -9.07 39.17 37.19
C ILE A 255 -7.59 38.82 36.99
N VAL A 256 -7.00 38.01 37.89
CA VAL A 256 -5.56 37.66 37.82
C VAL A 256 -5.23 36.78 36.61
N SER A 257 -6.14 35.90 36.20
CA SER A 257 -5.94 35.02 35.05
C SER A 257 -6.02 35.76 33.72
N ASN A 258 -6.73 36.89 33.66
CA ASN A 258 -7.03 37.57 32.38
C ASN A 258 -6.37 38.94 32.22
N PHE A 259 -5.83 39.56 33.27
CA PHE A 259 -5.29 40.92 33.20
C PHE A 259 -3.85 41.04 33.71
N VAL A 260 -3.13 42.01 33.14
CA VAL A 260 -1.83 42.53 33.62
C VAL A 260 -1.94 44.03 33.89
N ASP A 261 -1.06 44.56 34.72
CA ASP A 261 -1.00 46.00 34.99
C ASP A 261 -0.51 46.80 33.76
N LYS A 262 -0.52 48.13 33.88
CA LYS A 262 -0.09 49.07 32.83
C LYS A 262 1.34 48.83 32.32
N ASP A 263 2.21 48.26 33.15
CA ASP A 263 3.61 47.99 32.86
C ASP A 263 3.80 46.55 32.33
N GLY A 264 2.71 45.75 32.30
CA GLY A 264 2.70 44.37 31.84
C GLY A 264 3.01 43.34 32.93
N ASN A 265 3.04 43.75 34.21
CA ASN A 265 3.30 42.84 35.31
C ASN A 265 2.05 42.07 35.72
N GLU A 266 2.31 40.88 36.26
CA GLU A 266 1.29 39.99 36.82
C GLU A 266 0.60 40.60 38.05
N LEU A 267 -0.73 40.44 38.10
CA LEU A 267 -1.53 40.92 39.22
C LEU A 267 -1.43 39.96 40.41
N SER A 268 -1.23 40.48 41.62
CA SER A 268 -1.21 39.67 42.83
C SER A 268 -2.63 39.31 43.28
N LEU A 269 -2.93 38.01 43.36
CA LEU A 269 -4.21 37.50 43.87
C LEU A 269 -4.53 38.03 45.28
N LYS A 270 -3.52 38.15 46.14
CA LYS A 270 -3.69 38.69 47.49
C LYS A 270 -4.11 40.17 47.44
N THR A 271 -3.49 40.96 46.57
CA THR A 271 -3.82 42.38 46.38
C THR A 271 -5.24 42.54 45.84
N VAL A 272 -5.60 41.79 44.79
CA VAL A 272 -6.95 41.81 44.20
C VAL A 272 -8.01 41.44 45.23
N ARG A 273 -7.80 40.34 45.99
CA ARG A 273 -8.73 39.94 47.06
C ARG A 273 -8.90 41.01 48.14
N THR A 274 -7.80 41.68 48.49
CA THR A 274 -7.84 42.74 49.50
C THR A 274 -8.71 43.91 49.04
N ILE A 275 -8.61 44.32 47.77
CA ILE A 275 -9.42 45.43 47.22
C ILE A 275 -10.90 45.05 47.11
N LEU A 276 -11.20 43.80 46.71
CA LEU A 276 -12.58 43.29 46.62
C LEU A 276 -13.24 43.09 47.99
N THR A 277 -12.48 43.12 49.10
CA THR A 277 -13.03 42.84 50.42
C THR A 277 -13.90 44.01 50.88
N PRO A 278 -15.17 43.79 51.27
CA PRO A 278 -16.10 44.87 51.64
C PRO A 278 -15.57 45.81 52.72
N SER A 279 -14.88 45.29 53.73
CA SER A 279 -14.30 46.08 54.84
C SER A 279 -13.02 46.85 54.52
N ARG A 280 -12.51 46.78 53.28
CA ARG A 280 -11.24 47.39 52.84
C ARG A 280 -11.45 48.52 51.85
N GLU A 281 -12.39 49.42 52.16
CA GLU A 281 -12.69 50.59 51.34
C GLU A 281 -11.46 51.49 51.15
N ASP A 282 -10.56 51.51 52.13
CA ASP A 282 -9.27 52.24 52.10
C ASP A 282 -8.34 51.81 50.94
N LYS A 283 -8.58 50.63 50.35
CA LYS A 283 -7.81 50.11 49.21
C LYS A 283 -8.46 50.37 47.85
N ARG A 284 -9.70 50.88 47.83
CA ARG A 284 -10.41 51.24 46.59
C ARG A 284 -9.97 52.63 46.11
N PRO A 285 -10.22 52.98 44.84
CA PRO A 285 -9.90 54.32 44.33
C PRO A 285 -10.67 55.41 45.10
N ASN A 286 -10.01 56.53 45.37
CA ASN A 286 -10.71 57.73 45.85
C ASN A 286 -11.78 58.15 44.84
N ILE A 287 -12.86 58.78 45.31
CA ILE A 287 -14.02 59.21 44.51
C ILE A 287 -13.61 59.88 43.18
N ASN A 288 -12.67 60.82 43.22
CA ASN A 288 -12.22 61.56 42.02
C ASN A 288 -11.45 60.72 40.99
N LYS A 289 -11.02 59.52 41.36
CA LYS A 289 -10.29 58.56 40.52
C LYS A 289 -11.10 57.28 40.29
N ARG A 290 -12.30 57.16 40.87
CA ARG A 290 -13.17 56.00 40.68
C ARG A 290 -13.75 56.03 39.27
N ILE A 291 -13.76 54.88 38.59
CA ILE A 291 -14.44 54.74 37.30
C ILE A 291 -15.92 54.54 37.61
N ASP A 292 -16.74 55.46 37.15
CA ASP A 292 -18.19 55.44 37.34
C ASP A 292 -18.82 54.62 36.20
N ILE A 293 -19.17 53.36 36.49
CA ILE A 293 -19.73 52.45 35.48
C ILE A 293 -21.16 52.85 35.11
N ASP A 294 -21.94 53.41 36.04
CA ASP A 294 -23.32 53.83 35.76
C ASP A 294 -23.38 54.92 34.70
N LYS A 295 -22.31 55.73 34.55
CA LYS A 295 -22.21 56.70 33.45
C LYS A 295 -21.88 56.09 32.08
N LEU A 296 -21.52 54.80 32.04
CA LEU A 296 -21.15 54.06 30.83
C LEU A 296 -22.27 53.13 30.33
N LEU A 297 -23.30 52.88 31.16
CA LEU A 297 -24.47 52.04 30.87
C LEU A 297 -25.65 52.90 30.40
#